data_AF-A0A8B6CUU9-F1
#
_entry.id   AF-A0A8B6CUU9-F1
#
_cell.length_a   1.000
_cell.length_b   1.000
_cell.length_c   1.000
_cell.angle_alpha   90.00
_cell.angle_beta   90.00
_cell.angle_gamma   90.00
#
_symmetry.space_group_name_H-M   'P 1'
#
loop_
_entity.id
_entity.type
_entity.pdbx_description
1 polymer ?
#
loop_
_entity_poly.entity_id
_entity_poly.type
_entity_poly.pdbx_seq_one_letter_code
_entity_poly.pdbx_strand_id
1 'polypeptide(L)'
;MAKSLSELKQAYILTLFLLSLCSCQLVVNVKDGGGDVTVESFLGNTTSDIVQLQFLNKDGTHVTQFIDFKTETQIFKTYIPWEEEQGFGQSKPQALCFVSRFTKNEFISSDAMSKLRQKNPSAIRTPEEEKTPESHLMDANLILEKSNTISPKIFNFCRDARDTVFTKEIDIKIWSKFMD
;
A
#
# COMPACT_ATOMS: atom_id res chain seq x y z
N MET A 1 19.45 -43.05 -18.47
CA MET A 1 19.02 -41.85 -19.21
C MET A 1 17.84 -41.11 -18.56
N ALA A 2 16.90 -41.77 -17.88
CA ALA A 2 15.73 -41.12 -17.26
C ALA A 2 16.01 -40.22 -16.04
N LYS A 3 17.03 -40.53 -15.20
CA LYS A 3 17.39 -39.72 -14.01
C LYS A 3 17.83 -38.29 -14.36
N SER A 4 18.48 -38.10 -15.51
CA SER A 4 18.94 -36.78 -15.97
C SER A 4 17.78 -35.86 -16.34
N LEU A 5 16.69 -36.40 -16.90
CA LEU A 5 15.53 -35.60 -17.31
C LEU A 5 14.66 -35.18 -16.12
N SER A 6 14.54 -36.04 -15.09
CA SER A 6 13.82 -35.70 -13.86
C SER A 6 14.55 -34.62 -13.06
N GLU A 7 15.87 -34.70 -12.95
CA GLU A 7 16.66 -33.67 -12.27
C GLU A 7 16.63 -32.33 -13.01
N LEU A 8 16.63 -32.34 -14.35
CA LEU A 8 16.47 -31.12 -15.15
C LEU A 8 15.12 -30.44 -14.92
N LYS A 9 14.03 -31.22 -14.85
CA LYS A 9 12.69 -30.70 -14.53
C LYS A 9 12.61 -30.13 -13.13
N GLN A 10 13.22 -30.81 -12.16
CA GLN A 10 13.27 -30.36 -10.77
C GLN A 10 14.06 -29.06 -10.62
N ALA A 11 15.21 -28.95 -11.29
CA ALA A 11 16.00 -27.72 -11.35
C ALA A 11 15.23 -26.57 -12.02
N TYR A 12 14.52 -26.83 -13.12
CA TYR A 12 13.70 -25.83 -13.80
C TYR A 12 12.54 -25.32 -12.93
N ILE A 13 11.82 -26.23 -12.27
CA ILE A 13 10.74 -25.86 -11.33
C ILE A 13 11.31 -25.04 -10.16
N LEU A 14 12.46 -25.44 -9.60
CA LEU A 14 13.12 -24.70 -8.53
C LEU A 14 13.58 -23.32 -8.99
N THR A 15 14.08 -23.20 -10.22
CA THR A 15 14.54 -21.92 -10.79
C THR A 15 13.36 -20.98 -11.05
N LEU A 16 12.25 -21.48 -11.59
CA LEU A 16 11.01 -20.72 -11.73
C LEU A 16 10.46 -20.26 -10.37
N PHE A 17 10.52 -21.11 -9.36
CA PHE A 17 10.11 -20.79 -8.00
C PHE A 17 11.00 -19.71 -7.36
N LEU A 18 12.33 -19.79 -7.53
CA LEU A 18 13.27 -18.79 -7.04
C LEU A 18 13.10 -17.44 -7.75
N LEU A 19 12.84 -17.44 -9.05
CA LEU A 19 12.57 -16.23 -9.83
C LEU A 19 11.27 -15.54 -9.40
N SER A 20 10.26 -16.29 -8.93
CA SER A 20 9.01 -15.69 -8.46
C SER A 20 9.11 -15.01 -7.08
N LEU A 21 10.20 -15.23 -6.35
CA LEU A 21 10.41 -14.67 -5.00
C LEU A 21 11.11 -13.32 -5.01
N CYS A 22 11.47 -12.78 -6.17
CA CYS A 22 12.11 -11.47 -6.26
C CYS A 22 11.07 -10.35 -6.04
N SER A 23 10.94 -9.88 -4.80
CA SER A 23 10.19 -8.67 -4.47
C SER A 23 11.08 -7.43 -4.62
N CYS A 24 10.59 -6.42 -5.34
CA CYS A 24 11.24 -5.11 -5.40
C CYS A 24 10.85 -4.27 -4.17
N GLN A 25 11.38 -4.66 -3.01
CA GLN A 25 11.21 -3.93 -1.76
C GLN A 25 12.41 -3.00 -1.52
N LEU A 26 12.12 -1.74 -1.20
CA LEU A 26 13.08 -0.76 -0.75
C LEU A 26 12.75 -0.36 0.68
N VAL A 27 13.71 -0.56 1.59
CA VAL A 27 13.57 -0.15 2.99
C VAL A 27 14.44 1.09 3.22
N VAL A 28 13.87 2.12 3.83
CA VAL A 28 14.52 3.42 4.02
C VAL A 28 14.38 3.83 5.47
N ASN A 29 15.49 4.24 6.09
CA ASN A 29 15.47 4.93 7.38
C ASN A 29 15.19 6.42 7.10
N VAL A 30 14.06 6.93 7.53
CA VAL A 30 13.63 8.30 7.31
C VAL A 30 13.70 9.06 8.63
N LYS A 31 14.34 10.23 8.63
CA LYS A 31 14.35 11.15 9.75
C LYS A 31 13.23 12.16 9.58
N ASP A 32 12.32 12.24 10.54
CA ASP A 32 11.24 13.23 10.56
C ASP A 32 11.74 14.62 10.98
N GLY A 33 10.88 15.64 10.85
CA GLY A 33 11.20 17.02 11.24
C GLY A 33 11.45 17.20 12.74
N GLY A 34 10.96 16.27 13.59
CA GLY A 34 11.24 16.22 15.03
C GLY A 34 12.61 15.60 15.37
N GLY A 35 13.25 14.97 14.39
CA GLY A 35 14.56 14.34 14.50
C GLY A 35 14.53 12.85 14.78
N ASP A 36 13.35 12.25 14.92
CA ASP A 36 13.18 10.82 15.12
C ASP A 36 13.36 10.06 13.82
N VAL A 37 13.81 8.80 13.92
CA VAL A 37 14.04 7.95 12.75
C VAL A 37 13.01 6.83 12.70
N THR A 38 12.25 6.77 11.62
CA THR A 38 11.29 5.71 11.30
C THR A 38 11.80 4.85 10.15
N VAL A 39 11.33 3.61 10.09
CA VAL A 39 11.62 2.71 8.96
C VAL A 39 10.41 2.69 8.04
N GLU A 40 10.62 3.07 6.80
CA GLU A 40 9.61 3.06 5.74
C GLU A 40 9.94 1.98 4.72
N SER A 41 8.92 1.25 4.28
CA SER A 41 9.05 0.20 3.28
C SER A 41 8.23 0.54 2.04
N PHE A 42 8.91 0.62 0.91
CA PHE A 42 8.32 0.84 -0.41
C PHE A 42 8.36 -0.46 -1.22
N LEU A 43 7.28 -0.78 -1.91
CA LEU A 43 7.18 -1.92 -2.81
C LEU A 43 6.64 -1.43 -4.15
N GLY A 44 7.35 -1.74 -5.23
CA GLY A 44 6.88 -1.51 -6.60
C GLY A 44 6.61 -2.83 -7.31
N ASN A 45 5.49 -2.93 -8.03
CA ASN A 45 5.21 -4.06 -8.92
C ASN A 45 4.78 -3.55 -10.29
N THR A 46 5.69 -3.62 -11.26
CA THR A 46 5.50 -3.13 -12.62
C THR A 46 4.48 -3.93 -13.42
N THR A 47 4.36 -5.24 -13.16
CA THR A 47 3.36 -6.11 -13.82
C THR A 47 1.94 -5.71 -13.46
N SER A 48 1.69 -5.46 -12.18
CA SER A 48 0.39 -5.00 -11.68
C SER A 48 0.21 -3.50 -11.78
N ASP A 49 1.29 -2.74 -12.04
CA ASP A 49 1.37 -1.28 -12.04
C ASP A 49 0.89 -0.67 -10.72
N ILE A 50 1.48 -1.16 -9.63
CA ILE A 50 1.14 -0.73 -8.26
C ILE A 50 2.38 -0.26 -7.50
N VAL A 51 2.17 0.64 -6.55
CA VAL A 51 3.14 1.05 -5.54
C VAL A 51 2.51 0.94 -4.16
N GLN A 52 3.28 0.48 -3.17
CA GLN A 52 2.84 0.41 -1.79
C GLN A 52 3.91 1.01 -0.87
N LEU A 53 3.50 1.85 0.07
CA LEU A 53 4.32 2.42 1.14
C LEU A 53 3.75 1.95 2.48
N GLN A 54 4.63 1.51 3.38
CA GLN A 54 4.29 1.08 4.72
C GLN A 54 5.19 1.76 5.74
N PHE A 55 4.61 2.21 6.84
CA PHE A 55 5.34 2.75 7.98
C PHE A 55 4.54 2.56 9.28
N LEU A 56 5.23 2.73 10.40
CA LEU A 56 4.65 2.67 11.74
C LEU A 56 4.72 4.08 12.33
N ASN A 57 3.57 4.61 12.76
CA ASN A 57 3.51 5.84 13.52
C ASN A 57 4.01 5.65 14.95
N LYS A 58 4.33 6.75 15.62
CA LYS A 58 4.83 6.76 17.01
C LYS A 58 3.82 6.21 18.03
N ASP A 59 2.53 6.30 17.72
CA ASP A 59 1.42 5.73 18.50
C ASP A 59 1.20 4.23 18.24
N GLY A 60 2.06 3.59 17.43
CA GLY A 60 1.92 2.18 17.05
C GLY A 60 0.90 1.93 15.92
N THR A 61 0.27 2.97 15.39
CA THR A 61 -0.63 2.85 14.24
C THR A 61 0.16 2.44 13.00
N HIS A 62 -0.21 1.32 12.38
CA HIS A 62 0.42 0.86 11.14
C HIS A 62 -0.31 1.43 9.93
N VAL A 63 0.40 2.20 9.11
CA VAL A 63 -0.15 2.85 7.92
C VAL A 63 0.38 2.17 6.68
N THR A 64 -0.52 1.81 5.77
CA THR A 64 -0.19 1.34 4.43
C THR A 64 -0.88 2.20 3.39
N GLN A 65 -0.11 2.89 2.57
CA GLN A 65 -0.60 3.55 1.36
C GLN A 65 -0.42 2.60 0.17
N PHE A 66 -1.46 2.45 -0.64
CA PHE A 66 -1.47 1.61 -1.83
C PHE A 66 -1.97 2.44 -3.02
N ILE A 67 -1.19 2.43 -4.10
CA ILE A 67 -1.44 3.20 -5.32
C ILE A 67 -1.62 2.20 -6.47
N ASP A 68 -2.79 2.26 -7.12
CA ASP A 68 -3.13 1.51 -8.33
C ASP A 68 -3.17 2.47 -9.53
N PHE A 69 -2.11 2.45 -10.34
CA PHE A 69 -2.00 3.35 -11.48
C PHE A 69 -2.93 2.97 -12.65
N LYS A 70 -3.42 1.72 -12.70
CA LYS A 70 -4.34 1.28 -13.76
C LYS A 70 -5.71 1.90 -13.60
N THR A 71 -6.19 2.02 -12.36
CA THR A 71 -7.51 2.56 -12.03
C THR A 71 -7.45 3.95 -11.40
N GLU A 72 -6.25 4.55 -11.35
CA GLU A 72 -6.01 5.87 -10.71
C GLU A 72 -6.55 5.92 -9.27
N THR A 73 -6.44 4.80 -8.54
CA THR A 73 -6.99 4.65 -7.19
C THR A 73 -5.89 4.63 -6.14
N GLN A 74 -6.09 5.39 -5.08
CA GLN A 74 -5.27 5.40 -3.89
C GLN A 74 -6.05 4.84 -2.71
N ILE A 75 -5.39 4.05 -1.89
CA ILE A 75 -5.97 3.48 -0.67
C ILE A 75 -5.01 3.73 0.49
N PHE A 76 -5.47 4.43 1.52
CA PHE A 76 -4.81 4.42 2.82
C PHE A 76 -5.50 3.40 3.71
N LYS A 77 -4.75 2.40 4.17
CA LYS A 77 -5.19 1.48 5.21
C LYS A 77 -4.45 1.81 6.50
N THR A 78 -5.21 1.98 7.57
CA THR A 78 -4.70 2.28 8.89
C THR A 78 -5.13 1.16 9.82
N TYR A 79 -4.18 0.52 10.49
CA TYR A 79 -4.44 -0.46 11.54
C TYR A 79 -4.09 0.16 12.87
N ILE A 80 -5.11 0.45 13.67
CA ILE A 80 -4.99 1.09 14.98
C ILE A 80 -4.98 -0.01 16.04
N PRO A 81 -3.89 -0.17 16.80
CA PRO A 81 -3.84 -1.09 17.93
C PRO A 81 -4.89 -0.76 18.97
N TRP A 82 -5.34 -1.77 19.70
CA TRP A 82 -6.21 -1.57 20.86
C TRP A 82 -5.38 -1.15 22.08
N GLU A 83 -5.81 -0.09 22.77
CA GLU A 83 -5.23 0.35 24.04
C GLU A 83 -6.20 0.04 25.19
N GLU A 84 -5.70 -0.60 26.24
CA GLU A 84 -6.50 -1.02 27.41
C GLU A 84 -7.12 0.18 28.15
N GLU A 85 -6.49 1.35 28.10
CA GLU A 85 -6.94 2.58 28.76
C GLU A 85 -8.14 3.27 28.07
N GLN A 86 -8.48 2.91 26.82
CA GLN A 86 -9.56 3.57 26.07
C GLN A 86 -10.98 3.14 26.46
N GLY A 87 -11.12 2.20 27.41
CA GLY A 87 -12.28 2.14 28.30
C GLY A 87 -13.68 2.18 27.67
N PHE A 88 -13.94 1.58 26.51
CA PHE A 88 -15.30 1.44 25.97
C PHE A 88 -15.47 0.15 25.15
N GLY A 89 -16.19 -0.83 25.70
CA GLY A 89 -17.11 -1.79 25.04
C GLY A 89 -16.72 -2.65 23.82
N GLN A 90 -15.68 -2.32 23.06
CA GLN A 90 -15.24 -3.03 21.86
C GLN A 90 -13.73 -3.26 21.93
N SER A 91 -13.33 -4.39 22.52
CA SER A 91 -11.95 -4.83 22.73
C SER A 91 -11.28 -5.35 21.45
N LYS A 92 -11.27 -4.57 20.36
CA LYS A 92 -10.68 -5.02 19.10
C LYS A 92 -9.84 -3.95 18.41
N PRO A 93 -8.68 -4.32 17.85
CA PRO A 93 -7.95 -3.45 16.94
C PRO A 93 -8.82 -3.12 15.74
N GLN A 94 -8.75 -1.87 15.28
CA GLN A 94 -9.59 -1.35 14.21
C GLN A 94 -8.76 -1.13 12.96
N ALA A 95 -9.16 -1.78 11.86
CA ALA A 95 -8.67 -1.43 10.54
C ALA A 95 -9.61 -0.41 9.91
N LEU A 96 -9.06 0.62 9.29
CA LEU A 96 -9.77 1.64 8.53
C LEU A 96 -9.20 1.66 7.11
N CYS A 97 -10.05 1.84 6.11
CA CYS A 97 -9.63 2.05 4.73
C CYS A 97 -10.21 3.34 4.18
N PHE A 98 -9.36 4.17 3.56
CA PHE A 98 -9.75 5.39 2.88
C PHE A 98 -9.39 5.26 1.41
N VAL A 99 -10.39 5.23 0.55
CA VAL A 99 -10.23 5.05 -0.90
C VAL A 99 -10.52 6.37 -1.60
N SER A 100 -9.59 6.85 -2.41
CA SER A 100 -9.76 8.06 -3.20
C SER A 100 -9.17 7.91 -4.59
N ARG A 101 -9.56 8.80 -5.50
CA ARG A 101 -8.87 8.94 -6.79
C ARG A 101 -7.64 9.83 -6.61
N PHE A 102 -6.60 9.61 -7.43
CA PHE A 102 -5.42 10.47 -7.50
C PHE A 102 -5.11 10.87 -8.94
N THR A 103 -4.25 11.88 -9.14
CA THR A 103 -3.71 12.22 -10.47
C THR A 103 -2.29 11.70 -10.66
N LYS A 104 -1.97 11.19 -11.86
CA LYS A 104 -0.69 10.48 -12.12
C LYS A 104 0.57 11.29 -11.81
N ASN A 105 0.49 12.61 -11.76
CA ASN A 105 1.64 13.48 -11.47
C ASN A 105 1.93 13.61 -9.97
N GLU A 106 1.09 13.06 -9.10
CA GLU A 106 1.26 13.10 -7.64
C GLU A 106 2.27 12.05 -7.13
N PHE A 107 2.50 10.98 -7.88
CA PHE A 107 3.30 9.83 -7.40
C PHE A 107 4.38 9.38 -8.38
N ILE A 108 5.45 8.80 -7.82
CA ILE A 108 6.49 8.10 -8.57
C ILE A 108 5.89 6.80 -9.12
N SER A 109 6.04 6.57 -10.43
CA SER A 109 5.49 5.39 -11.10
C SER A 109 6.06 4.08 -10.57
N SER A 110 5.33 2.97 -10.77
CA SER A 110 5.77 1.63 -10.38
C SER A 110 7.10 1.23 -11.01
N ASP A 111 7.35 1.63 -12.27
CA ASP A 111 8.61 1.41 -12.99
C ASP A 111 9.78 2.14 -12.32
N ALA A 112 9.60 3.43 -12.00
CA ALA A 112 10.62 4.19 -11.30
C ALA A 112 10.88 3.64 -9.90
N MET A 113 9.82 3.31 -9.13
CA MET A 113 9.92 2.74 -7.78
C MET A 113 10.70 1.41 -7.79
N SER A 114 10.44 0.53 -8.76
CA SER A 114 11.11 -0.78 -8.88
C SER A 114 12.63 -0.68 -9.13
N LYS A 115 13.09 0.48 -9.63
CA LYS A 115 14.50 0.75 -9.96
C LYS A 115 15.24 1.47 -8.83
N LEU A 116 14.53 2.03 -7.85
CA LEU A 116 15.14 2.71 -6.72
C LEU A 116 15.96 1.70 -5.90
N ARG A 117 17.20 2.08 -5.61
CA ARG A 117 18.15 1.27 -4.82
C ARG A 117 18.99 2.19 -3.95
N GLN A 118 19.24 1.76 -2.72
CA GLN A 118 20.18 2.46 -1.85
C GLN A 118 21.57 1.87 -1.98
N LYS A 119 22.57 2.73 -2.18
CA LYS A 119 23.98 2.34 -2.10
C LYS A 119 24.39 1.96 -0.67
N ASN A 120 23.82 2.64 0.32
CA ASN A 120 24.03 2.36 1.74
C ASN A 120 22.66 2.11 2.42
N PRO A 121 22.36 0.86 2.82
CA PRO A 121 21.11 0.52 3.52
C PRO A 121 20.95 1.16 4.91
N SER A 122 22.06 1.55 5.57
CA SER A 122 22.00 2.21 6.89
C SER A 122 21.90 3.73 6.80
N ALA A 123 21.86 4.29 5.60
CA ALA A 123 21.75 5.73 5.42
C ALA A 123 20.40 6.24 5.94
N ILE A 124 20.46 7.23 6.83
CA ILE A 124 19.30 8.00 7.27
C ILE A 124 19.03 9.07 6.22
N ARG A 125 17.79 9.14 5.72
CA ARG A 125 17.34 10.10 4.72
C ARG A 125 16.45 11.14 5.37
N THR A 126 16.64 12.40 5.00
CA THR A 126 15.76 13.50 5.39
C THR A 126 15.00 13.94 4.15
N PRO A 127 13.67 14.15 4.22
CA PRO A 127 12.91 14.72 3.12
C PRO A 127 13.52 16.05 2.65
N GLU A 128 13.53 16.29 1.34
CA GLU A 128 14.01 17.56 0.77
C GLU A 128 13.02 18.70 1.04
N GLU A 129 11.73 18.37 1.13
CA GLU A 129 10.63 19.30 1.36
C GLU A 129 9.78 18.80 2.55
N GLU A 130 9.45 19.71 3.46
CA GLU A 130 8.45 19.50 4.51
C GLU A 130 7.12 20.11 4.07
N LYS A 131 6.16 19.25 3.71
CA LYS A 131 4.81 19.69 3.31
C LYS A 131 3.93 19.89 4.54
N THR A 132 3.01 20.85 4.44
CA THR A 132 1.97 21.03 5.46
C THR A 132 0.98 19.87 5.42
N PRO A 133 0.46 19.41 6.58
CA PRO A 133 -0.56 18.37 6.61
C PRO A 133 -1.78 18.72 5.77
N GLU A 134 -2.23 17.80 4.92
CA GLU A 134 -3.47 17.93 4.16
C GLU A 134 -4.64 17.28 4.91
N SER A 135 -5.77 17.98 4.95
CA SER A 135 -7.01 17.45 5.52
C SER A 135 -7.91 16.92 4.41
N HIS A 136 -8.33 15.67 4.51
CA HIS A 136 -9.28 15.07 3.60
C HIS A 136 -10.56 14.68 4.34
N LEU A 137 -11.69 15.23 3.91
CA LEU A 137 -13.01 14.81 4.36
C LEU A 137 -13.47 13.61 3.52
N MET A 138 -13.80 12.50 4.20
CA MET A 138 -14.33 11.29 3.59
C MET A 138 -15.81 11.22 3.95
N ASP A 139 -16.66 11.70 3.04
CA ASP A 139 -18.09 11.97 3.26
C ASP A 139 -19.01 10.82 2.81
N ALA A 140 -18.44 9.72 2.31
CA ALA A 140 -19.18 8.55 1.87
C ALA A 140 -18.55 7.23 2.39
N ASN A 141 -19.39 6.21 2.54
CA ASN A 141 -18.95 4.84 2.80
C ASN A 141 -18.96 4.04 1.48
N LEU A 142 -17.91 3.26 1.25
CA LEU A 142 -17.82 2.38 0.10
C LEU A 142 -18.29 0.97 0.48
N ILE A 143 -19.23 0.42 -0.30
CA ILE A 143 -19.64 -0.98 -0.15
C ILE A 143 -18.52 -1.87 -0.68
N LEU A 144 -17.78 -2.52 0.22
CA LEU A 144 -16.57 -3.27 -0.12
C LEU A 144 -16.84 -4.36 -1.18
N GLU A 145 -17.98 -5.05 -1.10
CA GLU A 145 -18.36 -6.11 -2.06
C GLU A 145 -18.56 -5.58 -3.49
N LYS A 146 -18.85 -4.28 -3.64
CA LYS A 146 -19.00 -3.63 -4.96
C LYS A 146 -17.73 -2.91 -5.42
N SER A 147 -16.68 -2.87 -4.60
CA SER A 147 -15.47 -2.10 -4.88
C SER A 147 -14.70 -2.53 -6.13
N ASN A 148 -14.92 -3.76 -6.62
CA ASN A 148 -14.30 -4.27 -7.84
C ASN A 148 -14.62 -3.45 -9.09
N THR A 149 -15.73 -2.69 -9.10
CA THR A 149 -16.05 -1.79 -10.22
C THR A 149 -15.14 -0.56 -10.26
N ILE A 150 -14.53 -0.20 -9.14
CA ILE A 150 -13.56 0.91 -9.02
C ILE A 150 -12.14 0.39 -9.24
N SER A 151 -11.74 -0.58 -8.41
CA SER A 151 -10.49 -1.31 -8.58
C SER A 151 -10.63 -2.73 -8.04
N PRO A 152 -10.17 -3.75 -8.78
CA PRO A 152 -10.21 -5.14 -8.33
C PRO A 152 -9.29 -5.41 -7.12
N LYS A 153 -8.46 -4.43 -6.72
CA LYS A 153 -7.53 -4.55 -5.59
C LYS A 153 -8.15 -4.12 -4.26
N ILE A 154 -9.17 -3.25 -4.28
CA ILE A 154 -9.76 -2.69 -3.06
C ILE A 154 -10.30 -3.80 -2.15
N PHE A 155 -11.07 -4.74 -2.69
CA PHE A 155 -11.68 -5.82 -1.90
C PHE A 155 -10.65 -6.58 -1.06
N ASN A 156 -9.57 -7.04 -1.71
CA ASN A 156 -8.54 -7.83 -1.02
C ASN A 156 -7.71 -6.98 -0.06
N PHE A 157 -7.42 -5.72 -0.43
CA PHE A 157 -6.57 -4.84 0.37
C PHE A 157 -7.26 -4.36 1.65
N CYS A 158 -8.58 -4.12 1.57
CA CYS A 158 -9.42 -3.59 2.64
C CYS A 158 -10.32 -4.63 3.33
N ARG A 159 -10.11 -5.93 3.07
CA ARG A 159 -10.93 -7.01 3.65
C ARG A 159 -11.05 -6.95 5.17
N ASP A 160 -9.98 -6.52 5.85
CA ASP A 160 -9.93 -6.47 7.30
C ASP A 160 -10.64 -5.21 7.87
N ALA A 161 -11.07 -4.29 7.01
CA ALA A 161 -11.76 -3.04 7.31
C ALA A 161 -13.20 -3.02 6.76
N ARG A 162 -13.89 -4.18 6.75
CA ARG A 162 -15.14 -4.40 6.00
C ARG A 162 -16.21 -3.33 6.22
N ASP A 163 -16.39 -2.89 7.46
CA ASP A 163 -17.43 -1.93 7.86
C ASP A 163 -16.90 -0.48 7.96
N THR A 164 -15.63 -0.27 7.62
CA THR A 164 -14.86 0.96 7.85
C THR A 164 -14.08 1.37 6.60
N VAL A 165 -14.73 1.27 5.44
CA VAL A 165 -14.21 1.72 4.15
C VAL A 165 -14.87 3.04 3.76
N PHE A 166 -14.10 4.11 3.74
CA PHE A 166 -14.56 5.46 3.47
C PHE A 166 -14.01 5.97 2.14
N THR A 167 -14.74 6.90 1.53
CA THR A 167 -14.37 7.55 0.27
C THR A 167 -14.99 8.94 0.16
N LYS A 168 -14.77 9.62 -0.96
CA LYS A 168 -15.35 10.92 -1.27
C LYS A 168 -16.51 10.77 -2.25
N GLU A 169 -17.61 11.48 -2.03
CA GLU A 169 -18.77 11.47 -2.93
C GLU A 169 -18.39 11.94 -4.34
N ILE A 170 -17.44 12.89 -4.44
CA ILE A 170 -16.92 13.36 -5.73
C ILE A 170 -16.19 12.25 -6.50
N ASP A 171 -15.45 11.38 -5.82
CA ASP A 171 -14.74 10.28 -6.47
C ASP A 171 -15.72 9.23 -6.99
N ILE A 172 -16.79 8.92 -6.23
CA ILE A 172 -17.88 8.04 -6.68
C ILE A 172 -18.50 8.58 -7.98
N LYS A 173 -18.83 9.88 -8.02
CA LYS A 173 -19.41 10.52 -9.21
C LYS A 173 -18.49 10.52 -10.42
N ILE A 174 -17.18 10.54 -10.19
CA ILE A 174 -16.18 10.45 -11.26
C ILE A 174 -16.11 9.01 -11.76
N TRP A 175 -15.94 8.02 -10.88
CA TRP A 175 -15.87 6.62 -11.26
C TRP A 175 -17.14 6.17 -11.98
N SER A 176 -18.32 6.60 -11.54
CA SER A 176 -19.59 6.23 -12.19
C SER A 176 -19.68 6.68 -13.66
N LYS A 177 -19.04 7.79 -14.03
CA LYS A 177 -19.03 8.28 -15.43
C LYS A 177 -18.16 7.43 -16.36
N PHE A 178 -17.24 6.66 -15.81
CA PHE A 178 -16.38 5.75 -16.57
C PHE A 178 -16.92 4.31 -16.61
N MET A 179 -18.11 4.08 -16.03
CA MET A 179 -18.78 2.77 -15.98
C MET A 179 -19.89 2.61 -17.04
N ASP A 180 -20.14 3.63 -17.87
CA ASP A 180 -21.02 3.58 -19.04
C ASP A 180 -20.23 3.23 -20.31
#